data_AF-A0A424KUK3-F1
#
_entry.id   AF-A0A424KUK3-F1
#
_cell.length_a   1.000
_cell.length_b   1.000
_cell.length_c   1.000
_cell.angle_alpha   90.00
_cell.angle_beta   90.00
_cell.angle_gamma   90.00
#
_symmetry.space_group_name_H-M   'P 1'
#
loop_
_entity.id
_entity.type
_entity.pdbx_description
1 polymer ?
#
loop_
_entity_poly.entity_id
_entity_poly.type
_entity_poly.pdbx_seq_one_letter_code
_entity_poly.pdbx_strand_id
1 'polypeptide(L)'
;MMLTIRRFLKTMIGVATPTQIMLACLLGSLLGFLPIAGSGLAPGILIVFLLLILHANIFLAGLVAAGTKLLSIALAPLAFWIGRVLIDGPTEPIMRALANGPVTAWMGLESYFAVGGLILGLITGVLLGLIVGRAVIRLRQTLASLETEREAVKAIAARRSTRMATWILFGGIPKGGFSAIADRRGSPIRASGVAVVVILIGLIALGMWSFSGEMARGLLQSQLTRLNGATVDVGAVEIRWRDGRAEIRDLQVCDTSNLDRNLLQAAVITADLDLADVLRRRISIDLVRVVDALNNEVRATPGVIFLDPGDDAEAETTPDEEIEDETSLPGGRLEDYLKNAREWRTRLEQISRGIDEL
;
A
#
# COMPACT_ATOMS: atom_id res chain seq x y z
N MET A 1 -24.56 -4.24 11.45
CA MET A 1 -25.37 -4.11 10.21
C MET A 1 -26.29 -2.88 10.20
N MET A 2 -27.06 -2.61 11.25
CA MET A 2 -28.00 -1.47 11.30
C MET A 2 -27.31 -0.07 11.24
N LEU A 3 -26.11 0.06 11.81
CA LEU A 3 -25.29 1.29 11.75
C LEU A 3 -24.70 1.57 10.36
N THR A 4 -24.29 0.54 9.61
CA THR A 4 -23.76 0.68 8.24
C THR A 4 -24.86 1.03 7.26
N ILE A 5 -26.03 0.38 7.37
CA ILE A 5 -27.23 0.72 6.59
C ILE A 5 -27.66 2.17 6.87
N ARG A 6 -27.65 2.59 8.14
CA ARG A 6 -27.97 3.97 8.53
C ARG A 6 -27.03 5.00 7.92
N ARG A 7 -25.71 4.77 7.98
CA ARG A 7 -24.71 5.67 7.37
C ARG A 7 -24.91 5.73 5.86
N PHE A 8 -25.12 4.59 5.21
CA PHE A 8 -25.38 4.47 3.79
C PHE A 8 -26.63 5.26 3.35
N LEU A 9 -27.79 5.03 3.99
CA LEU A 9 -29.03 5.76 3.70
C LEU A 9 -28.88 7.27 3.94
N LYS A 10 -28.27 7.67 5.06
CA LYS A 10 -28.02 9.08 5.36
C LYS A 10 -27.15 9.76 4.30
N THR A 11 -26.12 9.06 3.82
CA THR A 11 -25.24 9.59 2.76
C THR A 11 -25.91 9.66 1.40
N MET A 12 -26.69 8.66 0.99
CA MET A 12 -27.36 8.66 -0.30
C MET A 12 -28.51 9.67 -0.37
N ILE A 13 -29.28 9.80 0.72
CA ILE A 13 -30.58 10.46 0.68
C ILE A 13 -30.53 11.91 1.21
N GLY A 14 -29.69 12.22 2.20
CA GLY A 14 -29.81 13.49 2.93
C GLY A 14 -28.72 14.55 2.72
N VAL A 15 -27.49 14.18 2.37
CA VAL A 15 -26.34 15.11 2.55
C VAL A 15 -25.40 15.21 1.34
N ALA A 16 -25.19 14.15 0.57
CA ALA A 16 -24.17 14.16 -0.47
C ALA A 16 -24.64 14.88 -1.75
N THR A 17 -23.84 15.79 -2.30
CA THR A 17 -24.12 16.40 -3.61
C THR A 17 -23.74 15.43 -4.75
N PRO A 18 -24.31 15.56 -5.96
CA PRO A 18 -23.98 14.70 -7.09
C PRO A 18 -22.47 14.66 -7.41
N THR A 19 -21.79 15.79 -7.27
CA THR A 19 -20.34 15.91 -7.47
C THR A 19 -19.54 15.09 -6.44
N GLN A 20 -19.98 15.02 -5.19
CA GLN A 20 -19.32 14.25 -4.14
C GLN A 20 -19.50 12.73 -4.35
N ILE A 21 -20.64 12.34 -4.91
CA ILE A 21 -20.92 10.94 -5.29
C ILE A 21 -20.02 10.55 -6.45
N MET A 22 -19.93 11.39 -7.49
CA MET A 22 -19.05 11.16 -8.64
C MET A 22 -17.59 11.02 -8.20
N LEU A 23 -17.09 11.97 -7.39
CA LEU A 23 -15.72 11.92 -6.88
C LEU A 23 -15.46 10.70 -6.00
N ALA A 24 -16.43 10.31 -5.15
CA ALA A 24 -16.31 9.11 -4.34
C ALA A 24 -16.23 7.83 -5.20
N CYS A 25 -17.07 7.72 -6.23
CA CYS A 25 -17.03 6.59 -7.15
C CYS A 25 -15.73 6.55 -7.95
N LEU A 26 -15.27 7.69 -8.46
CA LEU A 26 -14.06 7.81 -9.27
C LEU A 26 -12.78 7.52 -8.46
N LEU A 27 -12.64 8.11 -7.28
CA LEU A 27 -11.46 7.88 -6.45
C LEU A 27 -11.50 6.50 -5.78
N GLY A 28 -12.70 6.03 -5.39
CA GLY A 28 -12.88 4.68 -4.87
C GLY A 28 -12.50 3.62 -5.90
N SER A 29 -12.95 3.75 -7.15
CA SER A 29 -12.60 2.79 -8.20
C SER A 29 -11.13 2.82 -8.57
N LEU A 30 -10.50 4.00 -8.67
CA LEU A 30 -9.06 4.12 -8.89
C LEU A 30 -8.27 3.41 -7.79
N LEU A 31 -8.67 3.58 -6.52
CA LEU A 31 -8.04 2.90 -5.40
C LEU A 31 -8.26 1.38 -5.42
N GLY A 32 -9.45 0.92 -5.83
CA GLY A 32 -9.77 -0.51 -5.89
C GLY A 32 -9.04 -1.26 -7.01
N PHE A 33 -8.82 -0.64 -8.17
CA PHE A 33 -8.10 -1.26 -9.29
C PHE A 33 -6.56 -1.21 -9.14
N LEU A 34 -6.03 -0.39 -8.23
CA LEU A 34 -4.59 -0.33 -8.02
C LEU A 34 -4.04 -1.57 -7.28
N PRO A 35 -2.88 -2.11 -7.71
CA PRO A 35 -2.14 -3.08 -6.93
C PRO A 35 -1.38 -2.35 -5.81
N ILE A 36 -2.05 -2.14 -4.68
CA ILE A 36 -1.50 -1.39 -3.53
C ILE A 36 -0.24 -2.07 -2.96
N ALA A 37 0.00 -3.36 -3.19
CA ALA A 37 1.27 -4.00 -2.89
C ALA A 37 2.28 -3.72 -4.02
N GLY A 38 3.31 -2.92 -3.75
CA GLY A 38 4.37 -2.60 -4.71
C GLY A 38 4.13 -1.30 -5.49
N SER A 39 4.08 -1.38 -6.83
CA SER A 39 4.04 -0.23 -7.74
C SER A 39 2.83 0.70 -7.55
N GLY A 40 1.74 0.21 -6.95
CA GLY A 40 0.54 1.00 -6.68
C GLY A 40 0.53 1.75 -5.34
N LEU A 41 1.56 1.65 -4.49
CA LEU A 41 1.59 2.32 -3.18
C LEU A 41 1.52 3.84 -3.30
N ALA A 42 2.46 4.46 -4.02
CA ALA A 42 2.50 5.91 -4.15
C ALA A 42 1.24 6.51 -4.82
N PRO A 43 0.72 5.98 -5.95
CA PRO A 43 -0.54 6.48 -6.51
C PRO A 43 -1.72 6.22 -5.57
N GLY A 44 -1.69 5.13 -4.79
CA GLY A 44 -2.68 4.87 -3.74
C GLY A 44 -2.69 5.93 -2.65
N ILE A 45 -1.51 6.31 -2.13
CA ILE A 45 -1.35 7.40 -1.14
C ILE A 45 -1.86 8.71 -1.72
N LEU A 46 -1.52 9.03 -2.98
CA LEU A 46 -2.00 10.22 -3.66
C LEU A 46 -3.53 10.25 -3.75
N ILE A 47 -4.17 9.14 -4.11
CA ILE A 47 -5.64 9.03 -4.17
C ILE A 47 -6.25 9.19 -2.78
N VAL A 48 -5.63 8.65 -1.73
CA VAL A 48 -6.09 8.84 -0.34
C VAL A 48 -6.00 10.31 0.06
N PHE A 49 -4.90 11.00 -0.26
CA PHE A 49 -4.79 12.45 -0.03
C PHE A 49 -5.84 13.23 -0.81
N LEU A 50 -6.10 12.83 -2.06
CA LEU A 50 -7.13 13.45 -2.88
C LEU A 50 -8.54 13.20 -2.31
N LEU A 51 -8.81 12.02 -1.74
CA LEU A 51 -10.05 11.71 -1.02
C LEU A 51 -10.26 12.56 0.23
N LEU A 52 -9.17 12.93 0.91
CA LEU A 52 -9.23 13.82 2.08
C LEU A 52 -9.45 15.27 1.65
N ILE A 53 -8.69 15.75 0.66
CA ILE A 53 -8.73 17.13 0.14
C ILE A 53 -10.04 17.41 -0.58
N LEU A 54 -10.48 16.50 -1.45
CA LEU A 54 -11.73 16.66 -2.16
C LEU A 54 -12.88 16.33 -1.23
N HIS A 55 -14.01 16.97 -1.46
CA HIS A 55 -15.23 16.79 -0.69
C HIS A 55 -15.93 15.46 -1.01
N ALA A 56 -15.19 14.40 -1.37
CA ALA A 56 -15.74 13.10 -1.66
C ALA A 56 -16.33 12.46 -0.40
N ASN A 57 -17.39 11.65 -0.59
CA ASN A 57 -17.91 10.83 0.49
C ASN A 57 -16.98 9.63 0.72
N ILE A 58 -16.12 9.72 1.73
CA ILE A 58 -15.12 8.68 2.09
C ILE A 58 -15.77 7.31 2.30
N PHE A 59 -16.95 7.24 2.91
CA PHE A 59 -17.64 5.97 3.13
C PHE A 59 -18.08 5.32 1.81
N LEU A 60 -18.65 6.11 0.90
CA LEU A 60 -19.02 5.62 -0.43
C LEU A 60 -17.77 5.25 -1.23
N ALA A 61 -16.70 6.05 -1.16
CA ALA A 61 -15.43 5.75 -1.81
C ALA A 61 -14.84 4.42 -1.32
N GLY A 62 -14.87 4.15 -0.01
CA GLY A 62 -14.44 2.88 0.56
C GLY A 62 -15.28 1.68 0.11
N LEU A 63 -16.61 1.84 0.03
CA LEU A 63 -17.50 0.80 -0.47
C LEU A 63 -17.24 0.49 -1.95
N VAL A 64 -17.08 1.54 -2.77
CA VAL A 64 -16.74 1.40 -4.19
C VAL A 64 -15.35 0.79 -4.36
N ALA A 65 -14.36 1.20 -3.58
CA ALA A 65 -13.02 0.62 -3.60
C ALA A 65 -13.04 -0.88 -3.28
N ALA A 66 -13.77 -1.29 -2.24
CA ALA A 66 -13.91 -2.71 -1.92
C ALA A 66 -14.62 -3.50 -3.06
N GLY A 67 -15.71 -2.96 -3.61
CA GLY A 67 -16.44 -3.62 -4.71
C GLY A 67 -15.61 -3.73 -5.98
N THR A 68 -14.94 -2.63 -6.37
CA THR A 68 -14.05 -2.61 -7.54
C THR A 68 -12.77 -3.40 -7.33
N LYS A 69 -12.31 -3.61 -6.10
CA LYS A 69 -11.18 -4.50 -5.80
C LYS A 69 -11.50 -5.94 -6.19
N LEU A 70 -12.71 -6.42 -5.86
CA LEU A 70 -13.17 -7.73 -6.31
C LEU A 70 -13.26 -7.79 -7.83
N LEU A 71 -13.79 -6.74 -8.45
CA LEU A 71 -13.86 -6.64 -9.91
C LEU A 71 -12.48 -6.60 -10.57
N SER A 72 -11.48 -6.01 -9.92
CA SER A 72 -10.11 -5.93 -10.42
C SER A 72 -9.47 -7.30 -10.60
N ILE A 73 -9.85 -8.28 -9.77
CA ILE A 73 -9.34 -9.66 -9.87
C ILE A 73 -9.89 -10.30 -11.16
N ALA A 74 -11.18 -10.15 -11.42
CA ALA A 74 -11.80 -10.68 -12.64
C ALA A 74 -11.31 -9.97 -13.91
N LEU A 75 -11.05 -8.66 -13.83
CA LEU A 75 -10.56 -7.84 -14.93
C LEU A 75 -9.03 -7.76 -15.01
N ALA A 76 -8.30 -8.56 -14.23
CA ALA A 76 -6.84 -8.53 -14.22
C ALA A 76 -6.21 -8.79 -15.60
N PRO A 77 -6.69 -9.76 -16.42
CA PRO A 77 -6.17 -9.95 -17.78
C PRO A 77 -6.39 -8.73 -18.67
N LEU A 78 -7.54 -8.07 -18.54
CA LEU A 78 -7.86 -6.85 -19.28
C LEU A 78 -6.99 -5.67 -18.83
N ALA A 79 -6.76 -5.53 -17.52
CA ALA A 79 -5.87 -4.52 -16.96
C ALA A 79 -4.45 -4.69 -17.53
N PHE A 80 -3.94 -5.92 -17.52
CA PHE A 80 -2.64 -6.23 -18.09
C PHE A 80 -2.57 -5.87 -19.59
N TRP A 81 -3.57 -6.27 -20.37
CA TRP A 81 -3.60 -6.00 -21.81
C TRP A 81 -3.62 -4.49 -22.12
N ILE A 82 -4.47 -3.73 -21.43
CA ILE A 82 -4.54 -2.27 -21.57
C ILE A 82 -3.20 -1.64 -21.19
N GLY A 83 -2.62 -2.05 -20.06
CA GLY A 83 -1.32 -1.55 -19.61
C GLY A 83 -0.21 -1.81 -20.62
N ARG A 84 -0.17 -3.03 -21.18
CA ARG A 84 0.80 -3.42 -22.20
C ARG A 84 0.67 -2.56 -23.46
N VAL A 85 -0.54 -2.37 -23.98
CA VAL A 85 -0.78 -1.52 -25.16
C VAL A 85 -0.37 -0.07 -24.88
N LEU A 86 -0.52 0.42 -23.65
CA LEU A 86 -0.16 1.80 -23.31
C LEU A 86 1.35 1.99 -23.12
N ILE A 87 2.03 1.01 -22.52
CA ILE A 87 3.46 1.09 -22.22
C ILE A 87 4.31 0.70 -23.43
N ASP A 88 3.98 -0.39 -24.13
CA ASP A 88 4.79 -0.91 -25.26
C ASP A 88 4.23 -0.50 -26.64
N GLY A 89 3.09 0.21 -26.67
CA GLY A 89 2.44 0.62 -27.92
C GLY A 89 2.79 2.06 -28.34
N PRO A 90 1.87 2.77 -29.03
CA PRO A 90 2.16 4.09 -29.60
C PRO A 90 2.43 5.18 -28.55
N THR A 91 2.03 4.94 -27.30
CA THR A 91 2.23 5.85 -26.17
C THR A 91 3.51 5.57 -25.37
N GLU A 92 4.35 4.62 -25.81
CA GLU A 92 5.66 4.32 -25.20
C GLU A 92 6.49 5.56 -24.88
N PRO A 93 6.73 6.53 -25.80
CA PRO A 93 7.59 7.67 -25.48
C PRO A 93 7.04 8.52 -24.32
N ILE A 94 5.71 8.65 -24.22
CA ILE A 94 5.04 9.40 -23.16
C ILE A 94 5.13 8.60 -21.84
N MET A 95 4.85 7.31 -21.86
CA MET A 95 4.93 6.46 -20.68
C MET A 95 6.37 6.36 -20.15
N ARG A 96 7.35 6.22 -21.03
CA ARG A 96 8.77 6.22 -20.68
C ARG A 96 9.20 7.54 -20.07
N ALA A 97 8.73 8.67 -20.60
CA ALA A 97 9.02 10.00 -20.02
C ALA A 97 8.39 10.14 -18.62
N LEU A 98 7.15 9.71 -18.43
CA LEU A 98 6.47 9.76 -17.13
C LEU A 98 7.08 8.79 -16.12
N ALA A 99 7.43 7.57 -16.53
CA ALA A 99 8.03 6.56 -15.66
C ALA A 99 9.46 6.94 -15.21
N ASN A 100 10.17 7.80 -15.96
CA ASN A 100 11.49 8.30 -15.58
C ASN A 100 11.50 9.76 -15.10
N GLY A 101 10.33 10.40 -15.04
CA GLY A 101 10.20 11.79 -14.60
C GLY A 101 10.39 11.95 -13.09
N PRO A 102 10.82 13.13 -12.62
CA PRO A 102 10.88 13.40 -11.19
C PRO A 102 9.48 13.31 -10.58
N VAL A 103 9.37 12.67 -9.41
CA VAL A 103 8.11 12.39 -8.68
C VAL A 103 7.22 11.36 -9.39
N THR A 104 7.04 11.45 -10.71
CA THR A 104 6.19 10.52 -11.47
C THR A 104 6.78 9.12 -11.57
N ALA A 105 8.09 8.94 -11.43
CA ALA A 105 8.73 7.63 -11.32
C ALA A 105 8.23 6.81 -10.11
N TRP A 106 7.75 7.49 -9.06
CA TRP A 106 7.17 6.81 -7.89
C TRP A 106 5.75 6.30 -8.18
N MET A 107 5.08 6.80 -9.21
CA MET A 107 3.69 6.46 -9.53
C MET A 107 3.50 5.05 -10.12
N GLY A 108 4.59 4.29 -10.34
CA GLY A 108 4.53 2.90 -10.80
C GLY A 108 4.08 2.76 -12.26
N LEU A 109 4.32 3.78 -13.08
CA LEU A 109 3.86 3.85 -14.47
C LEU A 109 4.59 2.89 -15.42
N GLU A 110 5.65 2.24 -14.94
CA GLU A 110 6.33 1.12 -15.60
C GLU A 110 5.60 -0.22 -15.43
N SER A 111 4.63 -0.30 -14.52
CA SER A 111 3.89 -1.53 -14.26
C SER A 111 2.63 -1.60 -15.12
N TYR A 112 2.53 -2.62 -15.98
CA TYR A 112 1.34 -2.87 -16.81
C TYR A 112 0.05 -2.93 -16.00
N PHE A 113 0.08 -3.60 -14.83
CA PHE A 113 -1.09 -3.69 -13.95
C PHE A 113 -1.47 -2.35 -13.33
N ALA A 114 -0.50 -1.51 -12.94
CA ALA A 114 -0.80 -0.20 -12.35
C ALA A 114 -1.41 0.75 -13.38
N VAL A 115 -0.82 0.84 -14.58
CA VAL A 115 -1.32 1.72 -15.65
C VAL A 115 -2.69 1.24 -16.16
N GLY A 116 -2.82 -0.05 -16.47
CA GLY A 116 -4.10 -0.60 -16.92
C GLY A 116 -5.18 -0.54 -15.83
N GLY A 117 -4.80 -0.74 -14.57
CA GLY A 117 -5.66 -0.57 -13.40
C GLY A 117 -6.14 0.86 -13.23
N LEU A 118 -5.29 1.87 -13.42
CA LEU A 118 -5.69 3.29 -13.39
C LEU A 118 -6.70 3.62 -14.49
N ILE A 119 -6.49 3.12 -15.72
CA ILE A 119 -7.44 3.32 -16.83
C ILE A 119 -8.78 2.64 -16.56
N LEU A 120 -8.76 1.36 -16.15
CA LEU A 120 -9.98 0.64 -15.80
C LEU A 120 -10.68 1.26 -14.59
N GLY A 121 -9.93 1.68 -13.58
CA GLY A 121 -10.43 2.40 -12.42
C GLY A 121 -11.11 3.71 -12.82
N LEU A 122 -10.52 4.47 -13.74
CA LEU A 122 -11.12 5.69 -14.26
C LEU A 122 -12.43 5.41 -15.00
N ILE A 123 -12.43 4.46 -15.93
CA ILE A 123 -13.62 4.09 -16.72
C ILE A 123 -14.74 3.59 -15.81
N THR A 124 -14.44 2.61 -14.95
CA THR A 124 -15.42 2.04 -14.03
C THR A 124 -15.93 3.07 -13.02
N GLY A 125 -15.07 3.98 -12.56
CA GLY A 125 -15.41 5.07 -11.66
C GLY A 125 -16.39 6.06 -12.26
N VAL A 126 -16.14 6.50 -13.49
CA VAL A 126 -17.05 7.39 -14.23
C VAL A 126 -18.38 6.69 -14.48
N LEU A 127 -18.38 5.43 -14.94
CA LEU A 127 -19.59 4.67 -15.19
C LEU A 127 -20.42 4.49 -13.90
N LEU A 128 -19.80 4.02 -12.81
CA LEU A 128 -20.46 3.86 -11.52
C LEU A 128 -20.95 5.19 -10.96
N GLY A 129 -20.15 6.25 -11.06
CA GLY A 129 -20.53 7.59 -10.60
C GLY A 129 -21.73 8.14 -11.36
N LEU A 130 -21.82 7.91 -12.68
CA LEU A 130 -22.97 8.28 -13.49
C LEU A 130 -24.22 7.46 -13.14
N ILE A 131 -24.08 6.15 -12.93
CA ILE A 131 -25.19 5.25 -12.58
C ILE A 131 -25.73 5.60 -11.18
N VAL A 132 -24.85 5.64 -10.18
CA VAL A 132 -25.22 5.95 -8.79
C VAL A 132 -25.72 7.38 -8.67
N GLY A 133 -25.08 8.34 -9.36
CA GLY A 133 -25.52 9.73 -9.39
C GLY A 133 -26.94 9.88 -9.97
N ARG A 134 -27.23 9.23 -11.11
CA ARG A 134 -28.58 9.23 -11.69
C ARG A 134 -29.59 8.54 -10.80
N ALA A 135 -29.24 7.41 -10.19
CA ALA A 135 -30.13 6.69 -9.26
C ALA A 135 -30.50 7.55 -8.06
N VAL A 136 -29.53 8.27 -7.48
CA VAL A 136 -29.75 9.19 -6.36
C VAL A 136 -30.63 10.37 -6.75
N ILE A 137 -30.40 10.97 -7.92
CA ILE A 137 -31.23 12.09 -8.41
C ILE A 137 -32.67 11.62 -8.61
N ARG A 138 -32.89 10.46 -9.25
CA ARG A 138 -34.23 9.88 -9.44
C ARG A 138 -34.91 9.58 -8.11
N LEU A 139 -34.20 8.98 -7.15
CA LEU A 139 -34.73 8.70 -5.81
C LEU A 139 -35.13 9.99 -5.08
N ARG A 140 -34.36 11.08 -5.25
CA ARG A 140 -34.72 12.38 -4.66
C ARG A 140 -35.95 12.99 -5.32
N GLN A 141 -36.06 12.88 -6.64
CA GLN A 141 -37.23 13.37 -7.39
C GLN A 141 -38.50 12.62 -7.02
N THR A 142 -38.45 11.29 -6.87
CA THR A 142 -39.61 10.49 -6.45
C THR A 142 -40.00 10.79 -5.00
N LEU A 143 -39.04 10.98 -4.10
CA LEU A 143 -39.33 11.41 -2.73
C LEU A 143 -39.94 12.81 -2.69
N ALA A 144 -39.51 13.73 -3.55
CA ALA A 144 -40.08 15.07 -3.65
C ALA A 144 -41.53 15.05 -4.19
N SER A 145 -41.82 14.24 -5.22
CA SER A 145 -43.18 14.13 -5.76
C SER A 145 -44.15 13.53 -4.72
N LEU A 146 -43.70 12.53 -3.96
CA LEU A 146 -44.47 11.92 -2.87
C LEU A 146 -44.75 12.88 -1.70
N GLU A 147 -43.89 13.88 -1.47
CA GLU A 147 -44.10 14.92 -0.44
C GLU A 147 -45.16 15.96 -0.86
N THR A 148 -45.35 16.15 -2.17
CA THR A 148 -46.24 17.18 -2.72
C THR A 148 -47.67 16.65 -2.92
N GLU A 149 -47.83 15.37 -3.28
CA GLU A 149 -49.11 14.79 -3.68
C GLU A 149 -49.98 14.23 -2.54
N ARG A 150 -49.42 13.98 -1.34
CA ARG A 150 -50.19 13.36 -0.25
C ARG A 150 -50.17 14.21 1.02
N GLU A 151 -51.29 14.86 1.34
CA GLU A 151 -51.55 15.44 2.67
C GLU A 151 -51.38 14.41 3.81
N ALA A 152 -51.62 13.13 3.51
CA ALA A 152 -51.34 12.01 4.41
C ALA A 152 -49.85 11.86 4.76
N VAL A 153 -48.92 12.20 3.86
CA VAL A 153 -47.47 12.16 4.13
C VAL A 153 -47.06 13.34 5.03
N LYS A 154 -47.70 14.52 4.88
CA LYS A 154 -47.56 15.63 5.82
C LYS A 154 -48.13 15.30 7.21
N ALA A 155 -49.29 14.64 7.28
CA ALA A 155 -49.90 14.19 8.53
C ALA A 155 -49.11 13.07 9.21
N ILE A 156 -48.55 12.13 8.43
CA ILE A 156 -47.65 11.09 8.92
C ILE A 156 -46.34 11.72 9.38
N ALA A 157 -45.72 12.67 8.65
CA ALA A 157 -44.49 13.36 9.06
C ALA A 157 -44.64 14.25 10.30
N ALA A 158 -45.87 14.68 10.63
CA ALA A 158 -46.18 15.45 11.84
C ALA A 158 -46.19 14.60 13.12
N ARG A 159 -46.35 13.28 13.04
CA ARG A 159 -46.26 12.38 14.21
C ARG A 159 -44.84 12.34 14.77
N ARG A 160 -44.69 12.40 16.09
CA ARG A 160 -43.38 12.37 16.77
C ARG A 160 -42.58 11.10 16.45
N SER A 161 -43.25 9.96 16.30
CA SER A 161 -42.65 8.66 16.03
C SER A 161 -42.06 8.55 14.63
N THR A 162 -42.74 9.09 13.62
CA THR A 162 -42.27 9.15 12.23
C THR A 162 -41.19 10.20 12.07
N ARG A 163 -41.26 11.33 12.77
CA ARG A 163 -40.16 12.31 12.83
C ARG A 163 -38.90 11.66 13.42
N MET A 164 -39.06 10.82 14.46
CA MET A 164 -37.95 10.07 15.05
C MET A 164 -37.44 8.97 14.09
N ALA A 165 -38.31 8.23 13.42
CA ALA A 165 -37.93 7.24 12.41
C ALA A 165 -37.22 7.88 11.20
N THR A 166 -37.70 9.04 10.73
CA THR A 166 -37.10 9.80 9.63
C THR A 166 -35.78 10.44 10.06
N TRP A 167 -35.64 10.86 11.32
CA TRP A 167 -34.37 11.31 11.87
C TRP A 167 -33.37 10.16 12.04
N ILE A 168 -33.83 8.98 12.45
CA ILE A 168 -33.02 7.76 12.56
C ILE A 168 -32.54 7.30 11.19
N LEU A 169 -33.41 7.24 10.19
CA LEU A 169 -33.12 6.70 8.85
C LEU A 169 -32.45 7.71 7.91
N PHE A 170 -32.92 8.97 7.89
CA PHE A 170 -32.51 9.97 6.90
C PHE A 170 -31.66 11.11 7.50
N GLY A 171 -31.50 11.15 8.82
CA GLY A 171 -30.71 12.20 9.50
C GLY A 171 -31.43 13.55 9.64
N GLY A 172 -32.73 13.58 9.37
CA GLY A 172 -33.59 14.77 9.42
C GLY A 172 -34.06 15.23 8.05
N ILE A 173 -35.24 15.88 7.99
CA ILE A 173 -35.77 16.47 6.76
C ILE A 173 -35.02 17.79 6.52
N PRO A 174 -34.39 17.97 5.35
CA PRO A 174 -33.64 19.18 5.02
C PRO A 174 -34.55 20.42 4.95
N LYS A 175 -34.10 21.55 5.52
CA LYS A 175 -34.83 22.84 5.41
C LYS A 175 -34.83 23.28 3.94
N GLY A 176 -35.99 23.21 3.27
CA GLY A 176 -36.16 23.62 1.86
C GLY A 176 -36.70 22.54 0.90
N GLY A 177 -36.99 21.32 1.38
CA GLY A 177 -37.49 20.22 0.54
C GLY A 177 -36.38 19.48 -0.22
N PHE A 178 -36.65 18.26 -0.68
CA PHE A 178 -35.66 17.40 -1.33
C PHE A 178 -35.19 17.91 -2.71
N SER A 179 -35.95 18.81 -3.35
CA SER A 179 -35.60 19.44 -4.63
C SER A 179 -34.45 20.46 -4.50
N ALA A 180 -34.44 21.29 -3.45
CA ALA A 180 -33.40 22.30 -3.22
C ALA A 180 -31.99 21.70 -2.96
N ILE A 181 -31.92 20.41 -2.61
CA ILE A 181 -30.66 19.68 -2.39
C ILE A 181 -30.11 19.11 -3.69
N ALA A 182 -30.97 18.82 -4.66
CA ALA A 182 -30.53 18.34 -5.97
C ALA A 182 -29.71 19.41 -6.70
N ASP A 183 -30.08 20.69 -6.55
CA ASP A 183 -29.42 21.82 -7.20
C ASP A 183 -28.21 22.38 -6.44
N ARG A 184 -27.92 21.86 -5.24
CA ARG A 184 -26.81 22.36 -4.43
C ARG A 184 -25.47 21.92 -5.02
N ARG A 185 -24.80 22.84 -5.74
CA ARG A 185 -23.38 22.71 -6.08
C ARG A 185 -22.53 23.10 -4.88
N GLY A 186 -21.97 22.11 -4.18
CA GLY A 186 -20.93 22.34 -3.17
C GLY A 186 -19.57 22.56 -3.82
N SER A 187 -18.69 23.30 -3.12
CA SER A 187 -17.27 23.36 -3.49
C SER A 187 -16.66 21.96 -3.49
N PRO A 188 -15.87 21.59 -4.54
CA PRO A 188 -15.24 20.29 -4.63
C PRO A 188 -14.13 20.08 -3.59
N ILE A 189 -13.63 21.15 -2.95
CA ILE A 189 -12.50 21.10 -2.00
C ILE A 189 -13.03 21.23 -0.56
N ARG A 190 -12.49 20.41 0.35
CA ARG A 190 -12.77 20.40 1.79
C ARG A 190 -11.58 20.99 2.54
N ALA A 191 -11.72 22.20 3.07
CA ALA A 191 -10.66 22.91 3.79
C ALA A 191 -10.10 22.11 4.98
N SER A 192 -10.95 21.41 5.74
CA SER A 192 -10.51 20.53 6.83
C SER A 192 -9.65 19.37 6.33
N GLY A 193 -9.92 18.88 5.11
CA GLY A 193 -9.15 17.85 4.45
C GLY A 193 -7.75 18.33 4.05
N VAL A 194 -7.67 19.54 3.49
CA VAL A 194 -6.39 20.20 3.20
C VAL A 194 -5.56 20.35 4.48
N ALA A 195 -6.16 20.83 5.57
CA ALA A 195 -5.47 20.97 6.85
C ALA A 195 -4.90 19.62 7.34
N VAL A 196 -5.68 18.54 7.26
CA VAL A 196 -5.22 17.19 7.63
C VAL A 196 -4.05 16.72 6.76
N VAL A 197 -4.13 16.90 5.43
CA VAL A 197 -3.04 16.49 4.53
C VAL A 197 -1.78 17.31 4.77
N VAL A 198 -1.89 18.62 5.00
CA VAL A 198 -0.74 19.47 5.35
C VAL A 198 -0.10 19.02 6.67
N ILE A 199 -0.90 18.68 7.68
CA ILE A 199 -0.40 18.14 8.95
C ILE A 199 0.31 16.79 8.72
N LEU A 200 -0.27 15.88 7.93
CA LEU A 200 0.35 14.58 7.62
C LEU A 200 1.70 14.74 6.91
N ILE A 201 1.77 15.61 5.90
CA ILE A 201 3.02 15.92 5.20
C ILE A 201 4.02 16.54 6.17
N GLY A 202 3.58 17.46 7.03
CA GLY A 202 4.41 18.08 8.06
C GLY A 202 4.96 17.05 9.07
N LEU A 203 4.16 16.09 9.51
CA LEU A 203 4.59 15.01 10.40
C LEU A 203 5.60 14.07 9.72
N ILE A 204 5.42 13.75 8.44
CA ILE A 204 6.38 12.97 7.67
C ILE A 204 7.70 13.73 7.55
N ALA A 205 7.65 15.02 7.22
CA ALA A 205 8.83 15.87 7.12
C ALA A 205 9.55 16.01 8.48
N LEU A 206 8.81 16.16 9.57
CA LEU A 206 9.34 16.20 10.93
C LEU A 206 9.99 14.86 11.30
N GLY A 207 9.35 13.75 10.98
CA GLY A 207 9.88 12.40 11.21
C GLY A 207 11.18 12.16 10.44
N MET A 208 11.23 12.54 9.16
CA MET A 208 12.46 12.49 8.36
C MET A 208 13.53 13.39 8.97
N TRP A 209 13.20 14.62 9.34
CA TRP A 209 14.17 15.54 9.95
C TRP A 209 14.73 15.02 11.29
N SER A 210 13.89 14.39 12.10
CA SER A 210 14.29 13.74 13.35
C SER A 210 15.04 12.42 13.14
N PHE A 211 15.04 11.85 11.93
CA PHE A 211 15.77 10.64 11.60
C PHE A 211 17.26 10.97 11.39
N SER A 212 17.96 11.23 12.49
CA SER A 212 19.42 11.44 12.55
C SER A 212 19.92 11.10 13.97
N GLY A 213 21.24 11.05 14.17
CA GLY A 213 21.84 10.81 15.48
C GLY A 213 21.64 9.37 15.97
N GLU A 214 21.21 9.21 17.22
CA GLU A 214 21.12 7.91 17.89
C GLU A 214 20.19 6.91 17.19
N MET A 215 19.06 7.37 16.65
CA MET A 215 18.12 6.49 15.94
C MET A 215 18.72 5.95 14.65
N ALA A 216 19.35 6.82 13.85
CA ALA A 216 20.02 6.42 12.62
C ALA A 216 21.23 5.53 12.91
N ARG A 217 22.01 5.86 13.96
CA ARG A 217 23.12 5.05 14.45
C ARG A 217 22.67 3.64 14.84
N GLY A 218 21.67 3.49 15.70
CA GLY A 218 21.21 2.17 16.14
C GLY A 218 20.70 1.31 14.99
N LEU A 219 19.93 1.91 14.08
CA LEU A 219 19.44 1.20 12.89
C LEU A 219 20.57 0.82 11.94
N LEU A 220 21.50 1.73 11.65
CA LEU A 220 22.64 1.42 10.79
C LEU A 220 23.55 0.36 11.42
N GLN A 221 23.86 0.50 12.71
CA GLN A 221 24.72 -0.43 13.45
C GLN A 221 24.12 -1.85 13.47
N SER A 222 22.83 -1.97 13.75
CA SER A 222 22.12 -3.26 13.74
C SER A 222 22.09 -3.90 12.35
N GLN A 223 21.84 -3.13 11.30
CA GLN A 223 21.83 -3.65 9.93
C GLN A 223 23.24 -4.05 9.46
N LEU A 224 24.26 -3.22 9.73
CA LEU A 224 25.64 -3.56 9.37
C LEU A 224 26.17 -4.75 10.18
N THR A 225 25.85 -4.84 11.47
CA THR A 225 26.22 -6.00 12.29
C THR A 225 25.57 -7.28 11.76
N ARG A 226 24.28 -7.22 11.39
CA ARG A 226 23.57 -8.35 10.81
C ARG A 226 24.16 -8.77 9.45
N LEU A 227 24.53 -7.81 8.60
CA LEU A 227 25.14 -8.10 7.30
C LEU A 227 26.58 -8.61 7.41
N ASN A 228 27.33 -8.16 8.42
CA ASN A 228 28.71 -8.57 8.66
C ASN A 228 28.81 -9.93 9.41
N GLY A 229 27.75 -10.33 10.13
CA GLY A 229 27.77 -11.51 11.01
C GLY A 229 28.61 -11.36 12.27
N ALA A 230 29.26 -10.21 12.44
CA ALA A 230 30.05 -9.84 13.61
C ALA A 230 29.83 -8.37 13.95
N THR A 231 30.15 -8.02 15.19
CA THR A 231 29.90 -6.67 15.75
C THR A 231 30.43 -5.56 14.84
N VAL A 232 29.56 -4.64 14.44
CA VAL A 232 29.96 -3.38 13.81
C VAL A 232 29.66 -2.26 14.81
N ASP A 233 30.60 -1.35 15.01
CA ASP A 233 30.40 -0.16 15.81
C ASP A 233 30.32 1.06 14.91
N VAL A 234 29.36 1.92 15.22
CA VAL A 234 29.14 3.19 14.54
C VAL A 234 29.11 4.27 15.63
N GLY A 235 29.97 5.27 15.57
CA GLY A 235 30.01 6.35 16.55
C GLY A 235 28.84 7.31 16.43
N ALA A 236 28.67 7.91 15.26
CA ALA A 236 27.56 8.83 14.98
C ALA A 236 27.12 8.76 13.52
N VAL A 237 25.84 9.06 13.27
CA VAL A 237 25.27 9.15 11.92
C VAL A 237 24.53 10.47 11.79
N GLU A 238 24.97 11.30 10.86
CA GLU A 238 24.36 12.59 10.53
C GLU A 238 23.79 12.53 9.11
N ILE A 239 22.50 12.84 8.97
CA ILE A 239 21.82 12.83 7.67
C ILE A 239 21.27 14.24 7.42
N ARG A 240 21.78 14.88 6.37
CA ARG A 240 21.34 16.18 5.87
C ARG A 240 20.43 15.97 4.67
N TRP A 241 19.18 15.61 4.93
CA TRP A 241 18.16 15.29 3.91
C TRP A 241 18.02 16.33 2.80
N ARG A 242 18.09 17.63 3.15
CA ARG A 242 17.92 18.73 2.20
C ARG A 242 19.08 18.83 1.21
N ASP A 243 20.28 18.48 1.66
CA ASP A 243 21.51 18.58 0.86
C ASP A 243 21.91 17.21 0.26
N GLY A 244 21.11 16.15 0.52
CA GLY A 244 21.40 14.80 0.04
C GLY A 244 22.65 14.16 0.69
N ARG A 245 23.15 14.68 1.80
CA ARG A 245 24.41 14.22 2.39
C ARG A 245 24.19 13.31 3.59
N ALA A 246 24.89 12.19 3.64
CA ALA A 246 24.98 11.32 4.81
C ALA A 246 26.43 11.22 5.29
N GLU A 247 26.65 11.32 6.59
CA GLU A 247 27.96 11.25 7.22
C GLU A 247 27.92 10.23 8.36
N ILE A 248 28.87 9.31 8.35
CA ILE A 248 29.08 8.30 9.38
C ILE A 248 30.43 8.60 10.04
N ARG A 249 30.43 8.77 11.36
CA ARG A 249 31.64 9.00 12.16
C ARG A 249 32.00 7.75 12.96
N ASP A 250 33.29 7.47 13.06
CA ASP A 250 33.89 6.36 13.82
C ASP A 250 33.25 5.01 13.47
N LEU A 251 33.37 4.60 12.20
CA LEU A 251 32.94 3.27 11.77
C LEU A 251 34.05 2.25 12.08
N GLN A 252 33.69 1.15 12.75
CA GLN A 252 34.58 0.03 13.02
C GLN A 252 33.88 -1.29 12.70
N VAL A 253 34.39 -2.01 11.71
CA VAL A 253 33.86 -3.31 11.27
C VAL A 253 34.77 -4.40 11.84
N CYS A 254 34.22 -5.28 12.68
CA CYS A 254 34.97 -6.41 13.25
C CYS A 254 35.32 -7.44 12.17
N ASP A 255 36.50 -8.04 12.28
CA ASP A 255 36.88 -9.23 11.52
C ASP A 255 36.23 -10.47 12.15
N THR A 256 35.43 -11.20 11.38
CA THR A 256 34.75 -12.43 11.83
C THR A 256 35.73 -13.57 12.13
N SER A 257 36.93 -13.55 11.53
CA SER A 257 37.98 -14.53 11.77
C SER A 257 38.85 -14.20 12.99
N ASN A 258 38.91 -12.93 13.39
CA ASN A 258 39.70 -12.46 14.52
C ASN A 258 38.99 -11.33 15.27
N LEU A 259 38.25 -11.70 16.33
CA LEU A 259 37.36 -10.80 17.06
C LEU A 259 38.07 -9.66 17.80
N ASP A 260 39.38 -9.76 18.01
CA ASP A 260 40.18 -8.72 18.64
C ASP A 260 40.61 -7.63 17.65
N ARG A 261 40.25 -7.77 16.37
CA ARG A 261 40.70 -6.89 15.29
C ARG A 261 39.55 -6.34 14.44
N ASN A 262 39.78 -5.12 13.96
CA ASN A 262 38.93 -4.45 12.98
C ASN A 262 39.39 -4.83 11.58
N LEU A 263 38.48 -5.35 10.76
CA LEU A 263 38.69 -5.50 9.32
C LEU A 263 38.77 -4.13 8.64
N LEU A 264 37.95 -3.18 9.09
CA LEU A 264 37.95 -1.81 8.59
C LEU A 264 37.65 -0.85 9.72
N GLN A 265 38.46 0.19 9.83
CA GLN A 265 38.21 1.33 10.70
C GLN A 265 38.28 2.62 9.86
N ALA A 266 37.31 3.50 10.00
CA ALA A 266 37.29 4.79 9.32
C ALA A 266 36.81 5.88 10.29
N ALA A 267 37.52 7.01 10.32
CA ALA A 267 37.13 8.15 11.16
C ALA A 267 35.86 8.81 10.62
N VAL A 268 35.78 9.05 9.31
CA VAL A 268 34.60 9.66 8.67
C VAL A 268 34.35 9.02 7.30
N ILE A 269 33.10 8.64 7.06
CA ILE A 269 32.59 8.26 5.74
C ILE A 269 31.49 9.25 5.35
N THR A 270 31.69 9.96 4.25
CA THR A 270 30.69 10.89 3.69
C THR A 270 30.20 10.36 2.35
N ALA A 271 28.88 10.34 2.17
CA ALA A 271 28.22 10.02 0.91
C ALA A 271 27.30 11.18 0.50
N ASP A 272 27.47 11.66 -0.74
CA ASP A 272 26.58 12.63 -1.36
C ASP A 272 25.60 11.93 -2.30
N LEU A 273 24.30 12.14 -2.10
CA LEU A 273 23.20 11.56 -2.86
C LEU A 273 22.56 12.62 -3.77
N ASP A 274 22.34 12.28 -5.03
CA ASP A 274 21.55 13.12 -5.94
C ASP A 274 20.04 12.97 -5.63
N LEU A 275 19.46 14.00 -5.01
CA LEU A 275 18.04 14.03 -4.67
C LEU A 275 17.14 14.00 -5.92
N ALA A 276 17.60 14.52 -7.05
CA ALA A 276 16.84 14.46 -8.30
C ALA A 276 16.69 13.01 -8.77
N ASP A 277 17.73 12.21 -8.65
CA ASP A 277 17.69 10.78 -8.96
C ASP A 277 16.86 9.99 -7.94
N VAL A 278 16.89 10.36 -6.65
CA VAL A 278 15.98 9.79 -5.64
C VAL A 278 14.52 10.05 -6.02
N LEU A 279 14.18 11.26 -6.47
CA LEU A 279 12.84 11.58 -6.97
C LEU A 279 12.48 10.81 -8.26
N ARG A 280 13.47 10.27 -8.98
CA ARG A 280 13.29 9.37 -10.12
C ARG A 280 13.33 7.89 -9.73
N ARG A 281 13.26 7.59 -8.43
CA ARG A 281 13.35 6.23 -7.86
C ARG A 281 14.68 5.53 -8.16
N ARG A 282 15.76 6.30 -8.23
CA ARG A 282 17.14 5.84 -8.40
C ARG A 282 17.98 6.29 -7.21
N ILE A 283 18.95 5.49 -6.81
CA ILE A 283 19.93 5.88 -5.80
C ILE A 283 21.23 6.11 -6.56
N SER A 284 21.59 7.38 -6.75
CA SER A 284 22.90 7.77 -7.27
C SER A 284 23.74 8.35 -6.14
N ILE A 285 24.96 7.85 -6.01
CA ILE A 285 25.95 8.36 -5.06
C ILE A 285 27.04 9.03 -5.89
N ASP A 286 27.16 10.35 -5.75
CA ASP A 286 28.07 11.15 -6.57
C ASP A 286 29.52 11.08 -6.05
N LEU A 287 29.67 11.09 -4.72
CA LEU A 287 30.95 11.06 -4.05
C LEU A 287 30.86 10.22 -2.78
N VAL A 288 31.77 9.25 -2.66
CA VAL A 288 32.08 8.57 -1.40
C VAL A 288 33.47 9.01 -0.97
N ARG A 289 33.56 9.63 0.20
CA ARG A 289 34.83 10.02 0.81
C ARG A 289 35.02 9.24 2.09
N VAL A 290 36.14 8.54 2.20
CA VAL A 290 36.57 7.85 3.42
C VAL A 290 37.84 8.53 3.92
N VAL A 291 37.82 8.94 5.19
CA VAL A 291 38.95 9.60 5.86
C VAL A 291 39.49 8.68 6.95
N ASP A 292 40.81 8.56 7.01
CA ASP A 292 41.55 7.71 7.95
C ASP A 292 41.10 6.24 7.94
N ALA A 293 41.06 5.66 6.73
CA ALA A 293 40.77 4.24 6.54
C ALA A 293 41.98 3.39 6.96
N LEU A 294 41.80 2.59 7.99
CA LEU A 294 42.77 1.64 8.52
C LEU A 294 42.20 0.21 8.45
N ASN A 295 43.09 -0.77 8.33
CA ASN A 295 42.74 -2.19 8.28
C ASN A 295 43.57 -2.94 9.32
N ASN A 296 42.99 -3.98 9.90
CA ASN A 296 43.63 -4.92 10.83
C ASN A 296 44.07 -4.28 12.15
N GLU A 297 43.37 -3.22 12.56
CA GLU A 297 43.62 -2.49 13.81
C GLU A 297 43.12 -3.26 15.03
N VAL A 298 43.78 -3.08 16.16
CA VAL A 298 43.39 -3.75 17.41
C VAL A 298 42.16 -3.06 18.00
N ARG A 299 41.15 -3.83 18.36
CA ARG A 299 39.89 -3.32 18.94
C ARG A 299 40.06 -3.01 20.43
N ALA A 300 39.43 -1.92 20.89
CA ALA A 300 39.35 -1.61 22.31
C ALA A 300 38.44 -2.59 23.08
N THR A 301 37.39 -3.06 22.41
CA THR A 301 36.45 -4.06 22.91
C THR A 301 36.35 -5.21 21.90
N PRO A 302 36.66 -6.46 22.31
CA PRO A 302 36.53 -7.63 21.45
C PRO A 302 35.12 -7.72 20.87
N GLY A 303 35.04 -8.02 19.57
CA GLY A 303 33.78 -8.22 18.88
C GLY A 303 33.09 -9.53 19.31
N VAL A 304 31.79 -9.59 19.07
CA VAL A 304 30.98 -10.80 19.24
C VAL A 304 30.42 -11.20 17.88
N ILE A 305 30.40 -12.50 17.61
CA ILE A 305 29.75 -13.10 16.44
C ILE A 305 28.24 -13.08 16.68
N PHE A 306 27.49 -12.53 15.72
CA PHE A 306 26.04 -12.55 15.71
C PHE A 306 25.60 -13.59 14.69
N LEU A 307 25.35 -14.82 15.15
CA LEU A 307 24.63 -15.82 14.39
C LEU A 307 23.16 -15.39 14.35
N ASP A 308 22.61 -15.18 13.16
CA ASP A 308 21.17 -14.97 13.01
C ASP A 308 20.50 -16.31 13.43
N PRO A 309 19.54 -16.35 14.37
CA PRO A 309 18.89 -17.59 14.80
C PRO A 309 18.16 -18.37 13.68
N GLY A 310 18.15 -17.83 12.46
CA GLY A 310 17.65 -18.48 11.25
C GLY A 310 18.71 -19.22 10.43
N ASP A 311 20.02 -18.99 10.64
CA ASP A 311 21.09 -19.70 9.92
C ASP A 311 21.41 -21.06 10.56
N ASP A 312 21.14 -21.22 11.86
CA ASP A 312 21.34 -22.48 12.60
C ASP A 312 20.27 -23.54 12.25
N ALA A 313 19.20 -23.16 11.56
CA ALA A 313 18.14 -24.08 11.11
C ALA A 313 18.46 -24.77 9.77
N GLU A 314 19.47 -24.28 9.04
CA GLU A 314 19.98 -24.89 7.80
C GLU A 314 21.43 -25.40 7.94
N ALA A 315 22.04 -25.27 9.12
CA ALA A 315 23.23 -26.03 9.47
C ALA A 315 22.84 -27.50 9.66
N GLU A 316 22.81 -28.22 8.54
CA GLU A 316 22.78 -29.66 8.47
C GLU A 316 23.67 -30.24 9.57
N THR A 317 23.04 -30.96 10.50
CA THR A 317 23.73 -32.01 11.23
C THR A 317 24.38 -32.88 10.17
N THR A 318 25.69 -32.80 10.05
CA THR A 318 26.53 -33.85 9.50
C THR A 318 26.86 -34.76 10.68
N PRO A 319 26.17 -35.89 10.88
CA PRO A 319 26.77 -36.97 11.64
C PRO A 319 27.96 -37.48 10.83
N ASP A 320 29.04 -37.75 11.55
CA ASP A 320 30.31 -38.27 11.05
C ASP A 320 30.15 -39.30 9.93
N GLU A 321 31.02 -39.18 8.91
CA GLU A 321 31.22 -40.18 7.86
C GLU A 321 31.61 -41.53 8.48
N GLU A 322 30.64 -42.43 8.63
CA GLU A 322 30.88 -43.86 8.53
C GLU A 322 30.43 -44.31 7.13
N ILE A 323 31.44 -44.67 6.33
CA ILE A 323 31.29 -45.24 5.00
C ILE A 323 30.67 -46.63 5.15
N GLU A 324 29.42 -46.84 4.71
CA GLU A 324 28.97 -48.15 4.22
C GLU A 324 27.68 -48.07 3.37
N ASP A 325 27.77 -48.72 2.20
CA ASP A 325 26.76 -49.17 1.24
C ASP A 325 26.07 -48.24 0.23
N GLU A 326 26.45 -48.50 -1.02
CA GLU A 326 26.27 -47.82 -2.30
C GLU A 326 24.88 -48.06 -2.94
N THR A 327 23.76 -47.80 -2.23
CA THR A 327 22.40 -47.97 -2.82
C THR A 327 21.34 -46.91 -2.45
N SER A 328 21.72 -45.70 -2.07
CA SER A 328 20.77 -44.62 -1.76
C SER A 328 20.70 -43.54 -2.86
N LEU A 329 19.54 -43.44 -3.51
CA LEU A 329 19.16 -42.31 -4.37
C LEU A 329 18.72 -41.12 -3.49
N PRO A 330 18.82 -39.86 -3.98
CA PRO A 330 18.57 -38.67 -3.18
C PRO A 330 17.08 -38.61 -2.76
N GLY A 331 16.83 -38.64 -1.46
CA GLY A 331 15.50 -38.43 -0.88
C GLY A 331 14.79 -39.68 -0.30
N GLY A 332 15.50 -40.69 0.19
CA GLY A 332 14.92 -41.83 0.93
C GLY A 332 14.77 -43.11 0.10
N ARG A 333 14.42 -44.23 0.76
CA ARG A 333 14.38 -45.56 0.12
C ARG A 333 13.23 -45.65 -0.88
N LEU A 334 13.43 -46.38 -1.99
CA LEU A 334 12.38 -46.64 -3.00
C LEU A 334 11.11 -47.24 -2.37
N GLU A 335 11.29 -48.03 -1.32
CA GLU A 335 10.20 -48.60 -0.53
C GLU A 335 9.27 -47.52 0.07
N ASP A 336 9.82 -46.38 0.51
CA ASP A 336 9.06 -45.28 1.09
C ASP A 336 8.24 -44.54 0.03
N TYR A 337 8.80 -44.36 -1.18
CA TYR A 337 8.06 -43.83 -2.32
C TYR A 337 6.94 -44.76 -2.77
N LEU A 338 7.18 -46.08 -2.80
CA LEU A 338 6.18 -47.09 -3.15
C LEU A 338 5.08 -47.23 -2.09
N LYS A 339 5.40 -46.95 -0.82
CA LYS A 339 4.44 -46.90 0.28
C LYS A 339 3.55 -45.65 0.17
N ASN A 340 4.16 -44.49 -0.06
CA ASN A 340 3.45 -43.22 -0.27
C ASN A 340 2.52 -43.31 -1.50
N ALA A 341 2.99 -43.87 -2.61
CA ALA A 341 2.19 -44.04 -3.82
C ALA A 341 0.93 -44.91 -3.59
N ARG A 342 1.04 -45.96 -2.76
CA ARG A 342 -0.11 -46.79 -2.38
C ARG A 342 -1.11 -46.04 -1.52
N GLU A 343 -0.62 -45.26 -0.56
CA GLU A 343 -1.49 -44.43 0.28
C GLU A 343 -2.28 -43.39 -0.52
N TRP A 344 -1.61 -42.74 -1.48
CA TRP A 344 -2.24 -41.78 -2.39
C TRP A 344 -3.29 -42.41 -3.28
N ARG A 345 -3.05 -43.63 -3.78
CA ARG A 345 -4.04 -44.38 -4.56
C ARG A 345 -5.30 -44.68 -3.75
N THR A 346 -5.16 -45.11 -2.49
CA THR A 346 -6.31 -45.41 -1.63
C THR A 346 -7.15 -44.17 -1.34
N ARG A 347 -6.52 -43.00 -1.12
CA ARG A 347 -7.23 -41.73 -0.90
C ARG A 347 -7.97 -41.27 -2.16
N LEU A 348 -7.39 -41.46 -3.34
CA LEU A 348 -8.05 -41.13 -4.61
C LEU A 348 -9.25 -42.06 -4.89
N GLU A 349 -9.16 -43.35 -4.56
CA GLU A 349 -10.29 -44.28 -4.68
C GLU A 349 -11.42 -43.96 -3.68
N GLN A 350 -11.12 -43.43 -2.49
CA GLN A 350 -12.13 -42.93 -1.55
C GLN A 350 -12.85 -41.68 -2.09
N ILE A 351 -12.10 -40.76 -2.71
CA ILE A 351 -12.66 -39.56 -3.33
C ILE A 351 -13.53 -39.94 -4.54
N SER A 352 -13.11 -40.90 -5.38
CA SER A 352 -13.91 -41.32 -6.53
C SER A 352 -15.23 -41.95 -6.09
N ARG A 353 -15.23 -42.79 -5.04
CA ARG A 353 -16.48 -43.36 -4.49
C ARG A 353 -17.41 -42.29 -3.91
N GLY A 354 -16.86 -41.28 -3.24
CA GLY A 354 -17.65 -40.16 -2.72
C GLY A 354 -18.24 -39.25 -3.81
N ILE A 355 -17.69 -39.27 -5.01
CA ILE A 355 -18.21 -38.56 -6.18
C ILE A 355 -19.29 -39.39 -6.90
N ASP A 356 -19.18 -40.72 -6.90
CA ASP A 356 -20.21 -41.60 -7.49
C ASP A 356 -21.47 -41.75 -6.60
N GLU A 357 -21.40 -41.36 -5.33
CA GLU A 357 -22.55 -41.31 -4.39
C GLU A 357 -23.29 -39.95 -4.40
N LEU A 358 -22.86 -38.98 -5.22
CA LEU A 358 -23.52 -37.70 -5.50
C LEU A 358 -24.25 -37.75 -6.85
#